data_AF-A0A1F8FLA5-F1
#
_entry.id   AF-A0A1F8FLA5-F1
#
_cell.length_a   1.000
_cell.length_b   1.000
_cell.length_c   1.000
_cell.angle_alpha   90.00
_cell.angle_beta   90.00
_cell.angle_gamma   90.00
#
_symmetry.space_group_name_H-M   'P 1'
#
loop_
_entity.id
_entity.type
_entity.pdbx_description
1 polymer ?
#
loop_
_entity_poly.entity_id
_entity_poly.type
_entity_poly.pdbx_seq_one_letter_code
_entity_poly.pdbx_strand_id
1 'polypeptide(L)'
;MRKFYFLKSWQFIGTIFIVTFSVVIFLVIQDYRKLPEGGVRQFNRQTEPLKLGPFKMGGDIPLKPKLEWAETPKDVFITSKFYVNIAEPNPVCFGKYCNIHAAAINTMGGWLEMVETGMTIDELFGLDLEENKNVQSIVIIGDHNGKIVGIYPNKRLKDVISILQFYPELANFNLLKGVDEFGSLKVGELAPLHPGDSIKYLSGRLEKFSIDRIPAGKKFYLYSLQKNDSGGDSYFCDIAGCKYLGFADASFDLVEDLQGWFLASDNDNKKMIGLFGLDLQKIISGESSLVVLTDAKGVIIALYPQKTISDALTILSQHLDLADISRVVSNSD
;
A
#
# COMPACT_ATOMS: atom_id res chain seq x y z
N MET A 1 69.28 -25.45 13.43
CA MET A 1 68.52 -24.91 12.28
C MET A 1 67.20 -25.66 12.14
N ARG A 2 66.07 -25.11 12.62
CA ARG A 2 64.72 -25.65 12.35
C ARG A 2 63.68 -24.56 12.66
N LYS A 3 63.52 -23.62 11.74
CA LYS A 3 62.40 -22.65 11.73
C LYS A 3 62.20 -22.21 10.28
N PHE A 4 61.52 -23.01 9.46
CA PHE A 4 61.01 -22.53 8.15
C PHE A 4 60.06 -23.56 7.50
N TYR A 5 58.97 -23.95 8.17
CA TYR A 5 57.90 -24.71 7.49
C TYR A 5 56.46 -24.42 7.95
N PHE A 6 56.25 -23.53 8.94
CA PHE A 6 54.91 -23.30 9.49
C PHE A 6 54.07 -22.25 8.72
N LEU A 7 54.69 -21.25 8.09
CA LEU A 7 53.95 -20.18 7.40
C LEU A 7 53.31 -20.61 6.07
N LYS A 8 53.82 -21.66 5.41
CA LYS A 8 53.28 -22.12 4.12
C LYS A 8 51.97 -22.92 4.24
N SER A 9 51.71 -23.52 5.40
CA SER A 9 50.53 -24.36 5.62
C SER A 9 49.25 -23.53 5.81
N TRP A 10 49.33 -22.37 6.48
CA TRP A 10 48.17 -21.50 6.72
C TRP A 10 47.64 -20.83 5.45
N GLN A 11 48.54 -20.42 4.54
CA GLN A 11 48.13 -19.88 3.24
C GLN A 11 47.43 -20.94 2.38
N PHE A 12 47.88 -22.20 2.46
CA PHE A 12 47.25 -23.29 1.74
C PHE A 12 45.83 -23.60 2.27
N ILE A 13 45.66 -23.62 3.60
CA ILE A 13 44.35 -23.85 4.24
C ILE A 13 43.37 -22.71 3.91
N GLY A 14 43.82 -21.45 3.98
CA GLY A 14 42.98 -20.30 3.63
C GLY A 14 42.52 -20.32 2.17
N THR A 15 43.39 -20.72 1.25
CA THR A 15 43.05 -20.80 -0.18
C THR A 15 42.01 -21.89 -0.45
N ILE A 16 42.16 -23.06 0.18
CA ILE A 16 41.18 -24.14 0.08
C ILE A 16 39.81 -23.69 0.60
N PHE A 17 39.78 -23.01 1.75
CA PHE A 17 38.54 -22.55 2.37
C PHE A 17 37.77 -21.57 1.47
N ILE A 18 38.47 -20.60 0.87
CA ILE A 18 37.89 -19.62 -0.05
C ILE A 18 37.31 -20.32 -1.28
N VAL A 19 38.05 -21.25 -1.89
CA VAL A 19 37.58 -21.98 -3.08
C VAL A 19 36.34 -22.82 -2.75
N THR A 20 36.34 -23.55 -1.63
CA THR A 20 35.15 -24.32 -1.21
C THR A 20 33.95 -23.43 -0.93
N PHE A 21 34.14 -22.28 -0.28
CA PHE A 21 33.07 -21.35 0.03
C PHE A 21 32.48 -20.73 -1.24
N SER A 22 33.34 -20.36 -2.21
CA SER A 22 32.90 -19.85 -3.51
C SER A 22 32.12 -20.90 -4.30
N VAL A 23 32.54 -22.17 -4.29
CA VAL A 23 31.81 -23.26 -4.97
C VAL A 23 30.45 -23.52 -4.32
N VAL A 24 30.36 -23.50 -2.98
CA VAL A 24 29.07 -23.64 -2.28
C VAL A 24 28.13 -22.48 -2.60
N ILE A 25 28.63 -21.24 -2.60
CA ILE A 25 27.85 -20.07 -3.01
C ILE A 25 27.38 -20.19 -4.46
N PHE A 26 28.25 -20.61 -5.38
CA PHE A 26 27.88 -20.77 -6.79
C PHE A 26 26.86 -21.88 -7.01
N LEU A 27 26.96 -22.99 -6.28
CA LEU A 27 25.98 -24.08 -6.33
C LEU A 27 24.62 -23.64 -5.76
N VAL A 28 24.61 -22.92 -4.63
CA VAL A 28 23.38 -22.36 -4.05
C VAL A 28 22.76 -21.30 -4.98
N ILE A 29 23.56 -20.46 -5.63
CA ILE A 29 23.04 -19.42 -6.55
C ILE A 29 22.59 -20.01 -7.89
N GLN A 30 23.24 -21.07 -8.41
CA GLN A 30 22.80 -21.70 -9.66
C GLN A 30 21.45 -22.40 -9.52
N ASP A 31 21.12 -22.94 -8.35
CA ASP A 31 19.80 -23.53 -8.08
C ASP A 31 18.66 -22.49 -8.14
N TYR A 32 18.97 -21.21 -7.92
CA TYR A 32 17.99 -20.12 -8.00
C TYR A 32 17.73 -19.59 -9.42
N ARG A 33 18.59 -19.87 -10.41
CA ARG A 33 18.50 -19.24 -11.76
C ARG A 33 17.88 -20.10 -12.85
N LYS A 34 17.42 -21.32 -12.56
CA LYS A 34 16.74 -22.17 -13.54
C LYS A 34 15.48 -22.79 -12.95
N LEU A 35 14.41 -22.00 -12.88
CA LEU A 35 13.06 -22.54 -12.80
C LEU A 35 12.29 -22.12 -14.06
N PRO A 36 11.69 -23.07 -14.80
CA PRO A 36 10.88 -22.75 -15.96
C PRO A 36 9.64 -21.93 -15.54
N GLU A 37 9.26 -20.97 -16.38
CA GLU A 37 8.04 -20.18 -16.24
C GLU A 37 6.83 -21.13 -16.08
N GLY A 38 6.09 -21.00 -14.97
CA GLY A 38 4.90 -21.81 -14.67
C GLY A 38 5.02 -22.80 -13.51
N GLY A 39 6.18 -22.91 -12.85
CA GLY A 39 6.34 -23.76 -11.66
C GLY A 39 5.84 -23.09 -10.38
N VAL A 40 4.56 -23.28 -10.02
CA VAL A 40 4.09 -23.04 -8.65
C VAL A 40 4.95 -23.89 -7.71
N ARG A 41 5.63 -23.25 -6.74
CA ARG A 41 6.29 -23.97 -5.65
C ARG A 41 5.22 -24.75 -4.88
N GLN A 42 5.00 -26.01 -5.25
CA GLN A 42 4.48 -26.99 -4.30
C GLN A 42 5.54 -27.12 -3.21
N PHE A 43 5.38 -26.37 -2.13
CA PHE A 43 6.11 -26.66 -0.90
C PHE A 43 5.80 -28.11 -0.56
N ASN A 44 6.81 -28.96 -0.75
CA ASN A 44 6.75 -30.39 -0.49
C ASN A 44 6.82 -30.59 1.03
N ARG A 45 5.79 -30.15 1.75
CA ARG A 45 5.34 -30.80 2.96
C ARG A 45 4.30 -31.81 2.50
N GLN A 46 4.58 -33.09 2.70
CA GLN A 46 3.53 -34.11 2.79
C GLN A 46 2.63 -33.77 3.99
N THR A 47 1.80 -32.77 3.81
CA THR A 47 0.54 -32.58 4.51
C THR A 47 -0.47 -32.73 3.39
N GLU A 48 -1.39 -33.66 3.54
CA GLU A 48 -2.59 -33.75 2.70
C GLU A 48 -3.08 -32.32 2.38
N PRO A 49 -3.56 -32.03 1.15
CA PRO A 49 -4.04 -30.69 0.83
C PRO A 49 -5.06 -30.33 1.88
N LEU A 50 -4.73 -29.33 2.69
CA LEU A 50 -5.53 -28.89 3.83
C LEU A 50 -6.90 -28.49 3.28
N LYS A 51 -7.85 -29.43 3.27
CA LYS A 51 -9.23 -29.22 2.86
C LYS A 51 -9.89 -28.47 4.01
N LEU A 52 -9.80 -27.14 3.95
CA LEU A 52 -10.59 -26.26 4.79
C LEU A 52 -11.88 -25.99 4.06
N GLY A 53 -12.88 -26.82 4.35
CA GLY A 53 -14.23 -26.70 3.80
C GLY A 53 -14.28 -26.78 2.27
N PRO A 54 -15.08 -25.93 1.58
CA PRO A 54 -15.27 -26.04 0.13
C PRO A 54 -14.04 -25.60 -0.67
N PHE A 55 -13.05 -24.98 -0.03
CA PHE A 55 -11.94 -24.35 -0.73
C PHE A 55 -10.83 -25.33 -1.06
N LYS A 56 -10.29 -25.13 -2.26
CA LYS A 56 -9.12 -25.85 -2.76
C LYS A 56 -8.23 -24.89 -3.52
N MET A 57 -6.93 -25.18 -3.52
CA MET A 57 -5.95 -24.48 -4.35
C MET A 57 -6.39 -24.51 -5.82
N GLY A 58 -6.33 -23.37 -6.50
CA GLY A 58 -6.82 -23.18 -7.86
C GLY A 58 -8.35 -23.07 -8.00
N GLY A 59 -9.10 -23.23 -6.92
CA GLY A 59 -10.54 -22.91 -6.86
C GLY A 59 -10.80 -21.41 -6.88
N ASP A 60 -12.06 -20.98 -6.99
CA ASP A 60 -12.41 -19.56 -6.92
C ASP A 60 -12.44 -19.06 -5.47
N ILE A 61 -11.98 -17.82 -5.25
CA ILE A 61 -12.15 -17.14 -3.95
C ILE A 61 -13.64 -16.96 -3.61
N PRO A 62 -14.03 -17.02 -2.33
CA PRO A 62 -15.45 -16.99 -1.93
C PRO A 62 -16.14 -15.66 -2.23
N LEU A 63 -15.47 -14.54 -1.96
CA LEU A 63 -15.99 -13.21 -2.24
C LEU A 63 -15.11 -12.58 -3.31
N LYS A 64 -15.72 -12.39 -4.47
CA LYS A 64 -15.23 -11.50 -5.54
C LYS A 64 -16.01 -10.19 -5.45
N PRO A 65 -15.38 -9.03 -5.71
CA PRO A 65 -16.11 -7.78 -5.77
C PRO A 65 -17.27 -7.89 -6.78
N LYS A 66 -18.50 -7.62 -6.32
CA LYS A 66 -19.70 -7.61 -7.17
C LYS A 66 -19.90 -6.19 -7.72
N LEU A 67 -19.97 -6.06 -9.04
CA LEU A 67 -20.10 -4.79 -9.78
C LEU A 67 -21.37 -3.98 -9.43
N GLU A 68 -22.36 -4.58 -8.75
CA GLU A 68 -23.68 -3.99 -8.57
C GLU A 68 -23.83 -3.13 -7.30
N TRP A 69 -22.87 -3.16 -6.36
CA TRP A 69 -23.04 -2.58 -5.02
C TRP A 69 -21.99 -1.50 -4.68
N ALA A 70 -21.10 -1.21 -5.61
CA ALA A 70 -20.01 -0.27 -5.37
C ALA A 70 -20.41 1.16 -5.69
N GLU A 71 -20.52 1.99 -4.64
CA GLU A 71 -20.41 3.46 -4.73
C GLU A 71 -18.98 3.92 -5.11
N THR A 72 -18.05 2.99 -5.31
CA THR A 72 -16.67 3.25 -5.73
C THR A 72 -16.62 3.35 -7.26
N PRO A 73 -15.76 4.20 -7.86
CA PRO A 73 -15.72 4.35 -9.32
C PRO A 73 -15.48 3.01 -10.01
N LYS A 74 -16.22 2.76 -11.10
CA LYS A 74 -16.19 1.52 -11.91
C LYS A 74 -14.78 1.09 -12.35
N ASP A 75 -13.80 1.99 -12.31
CA ASP A 75 -12.44 1.77 -12.78
C ASP A 75 -11.50 1.14 -11.71
N VAL A 76 -11.86 1.18 -10.41
CA VAL A 76 -11.08 0.51 -9.34
C VAL A 76 -11.23 -1.02 -9.41
N PHE A 77 -12.35 -1.49 -9.98
CA PHE A 77 -12.79 -2.88 -9.92
C PHE A 77 -12.14 -3.82 -10.94
N ILE A 78 -11.46 -3.30 -11.96
CA ILE A 78 -11.08 -4.07 -13.16
C ILE A 78 -9.58 -4.48 -13.15
N THR A 79 -8.78 -4.06 -12.17
CA THR A 79 -7.30 -4.22 -12.25
C THR A 79 -6.60 -4.73 -10.98
N SER A 80 -7.32 -5.29 -10.00
CA SER A 80 -6.69 -5.87 -8.81
C SER A 80 -5.72 -7.00 -9.18
N LYS A 81 -4.48 -6.91 -8.71
CA LYS A 81 -3.40 -7.87 -8.97
C LYS A 81 -3.56 -9.15 -8.15
N PHE A 82 -4.23 -9.05 -7.02
CA PHE A 82 -4.53 -10.15 -6.12
C PHE A 82 -5.74 -9.80 -5.24
N TYR A 83 -6.31 -10.82 -4.62
CA TYR A 83 -7.45 -10.68 -3.70
C TYR A 83 -7.11 -11.30 -2.36
N VAL A 84 -7.61 -10.69 -1.30
CA VAL A 84 -7.51 -11.15 0.08
C VAL A 84 -8.93 -11.25 0.62
N ASN A 85 -9.32 -12.44 1.06
CA ASN A 85 -10.58 -12.69 1.73
C ASN A 85 -10.27 -13.09 3.17
N ILE A 86 -10.90 -12.44 4.15
CA ILE A 86 -10.65 -12.69 5.57
C ILE A 86 -11.96 -12.89 6.29
N ALA A 87 -12.09 -13.99 7.03
CA ALA A 87 -13.11 -14.12 8.06
C ALA A 87 -12.41 -14.18 9.42
N GLU A 88 -12.72 -13.24 10.32
CA GLU A 88 -12.20 -13.23 11.69
C GLU A 88 -13.20 -12.64 12.69
N PRO A 89 -13.12 -12.96 14.00
CA PRO A 89 -14.03 -12.43 15.01
C PRO A 89 -13.71 -10.97 15.33
N ASN A 90 -14.76 -10.16 15.49
CA ASN A 90 -14.67 -8.72 15.78
C ASN A 90 -13.70 -7.98 14.83
N PRO A 91 -13.95 -8.00 13.51
CA PRO A 91 -13.12 -7.28 12.56
C PRO A 91 -13.16 -5.79 12.90
N VAL A 92 -12.01 -5.21 13.26
CA VAL A 92 -11.92 -3.78 13.54
C VAL A 92 -11.78 -3.03 12.21
N CYS A 93 -12.89 -2.50 11.71
CA CYS A 93 -12.89 -1.56 10.58
C CYS A 93 -13.14 -0.14 11.08
N PHE A 94 -12.26 0.79 10.71
CA PHE A 94 -12.38 2.20 11.05
C PHE A 94 -13.03 2.93 9.86
N GLY A 95 -14.35 3.15 9.91
CA GLY A 95 -15.12 3.72 8.81
C GLY A 95 -15.05 2.87 7.53
N LYS A 96 -14.75 3.49 6.37
CA LYS A 96 -14.55 2.78 5.08
C LYS A 96 -13.17 2.10 4.95
N TYR A 97 -12.28 2.23 5.95
CA TYR A 97 -10.90 1.73 5.88
C TYR A 97 -10.62 0.74 7.01
N CYS A 98 -10.51 -0.53 6.66
CA CYS A 98 -10.23 -1.60 7.60
C CYS A 98 -8.74 -1.63 8.00
N ASN A 99 -8.26 -0.69 8.82
CA ASN A 99 -6.90 -0.70 9.41
C ASN A 99 -5.74 -0.51 8.37
N ILE A 100 -4.54 -0.21 8.87
CA ILE A 100 -3.29 0.01 8.12
C ILE A 100 -2.94 -1.16 7.19
N HIS A 101 -3.24 -2.38 7.60
CA HIS A 101 -2.99 -3.57 6.82
C HIS A 101 -3.86 -3.61 5.56
N ALA A 102 -5.13 -3.20 5.62
CA ALA A 102 -5.97 -3.09 4.42
C ALA A 102 -5.49 -1.99 3.48
N ALA A 103 -5.10 -0.84 4.03
CA ALA A 103 -4.55 0.23 3.22
C ALA A 103 -3.29 -0.23 2.47
N ALA A 104 -2.37 -0.93 3.15
CA ALA A 104 -1.18 -1.49 2.52
C ALA A 104 -1.51 -2.53 1.43
N ILE A 105 -2.51 -3.39 1.64
CA ILE A 105 -3.00 -4.34 0.63
C ILE A 105 -3.47 -3.59 -0.62
N ASN A 106 -4.31 -2.58 -0.45
CA ASN A 106 -4.82 -1.76 -1.55
C ASN A 106 -3.69 -1.03 -2.30
N THR A 107 -2.74 -0.44 -1.57
CA THR A 107 -1.57 0.24 -2.15
C THR A 107 -0.67 -0.71 -2.97
N MET A 108 -0.60 -1.99 -2.61
CA MET A 108 0.10 -3.02 -3.40
C MET A 108 -0.68 -3.48 -4.64
N GLY A 109 -1.88 -2.94 -4.87
CA GLY A 109 -2.78 -3.31 -5.96
C GLY A 109 -3.67 -4.51 -5.62
N GLY A 110 -3.83 -4.84 -4.34
CA GLY A 110 -4.72 -5.89 -3.88
C GLY A 110 -6.13 -5.39 -3.62
N TRP A 111 -7.10 -6.31 -3.61
CA TRP A 111 -8.42 -6.08 -3.05
C TRP A 111 -8.57 -6.83 -1.74
N LEU A 112 -9.13 -6.19 -0.71
CA LEU A 112 -9.46 -6.83 0.55
C LEU A 112 -10.97 -6.91 0.72
N GLU A 113 -11.46 -8.12 0.98
CA GLU A 113 -12.78 -8.36 1.55
C GLU A 113 -12.60 -8.94 2.96
N MET A 114 -13.20 -8.30 3.96
CA MET A 114 -13.14 -8.74 5.35
C MET A 114 -14.54 -8.86 5.93
N VAL A 115 -14.79 -9.96 6.63
CA VAL A 115 -16.10 -10.29 7.19
C VAL A 115 -15.97 -10.80 8.62
N GLU A 116 -17.00 -10.52 9.42
CA GLU A 116 -17.08 -10.99 10.80
C GLU A 116 -17.55 -12.45 10.86
N THR A 117 -16.87 -13.26 11.67
CA THR A 117 -17.29 -14.65 11.97
C THR A 117 -18.46 -14.67 12.95
N GLY A 118 -19.37 -15.65 12.83
CA GLY A 118 -20.56 -15.79 13.69
C GLY A 118 -21.89 -15.43 13.02
N MET A 119 -21.89 -15.21 11.70
CA MET A 119 -23.08 -15.03 10.84
C MET A 119 -23.17 -16.15 9.78
N THR A 120 -24.13 -16.09 8.85
CA THR A 120 -24.26 -16.98 7.66
C THR A 120 -23.00 -17.02 6.77
N ILE A 121 -22.03 -16.17 7.05
CA ILE A 121 -20.72 -16.10 6.42
C ILE A 121 -19.80 -17.24 6.84
N ASP A 122 -20.00 -17.82 8.02
CA ASP A 122 -19.24 -19.01 8.46
C ASP A 122 -19.48 -20.18 7.50
N GLU A 123 -20.70 -20.34 6.98
CA GLU A 123 -21.04 -21.33 5.94
C GLU A 123 -20.29 -21.06 4.63
N LEU A 124 -20.20 -19.78 4.23
CA LEU A 124 -19.49 -19.40 3.01
C LEU A 124 -17.99 -19.74 3.11
N PHE A 125 -17.40 -19.53 4.29
CA PHE A 125 -16.00 -19.84 4.56
C PHE A 125 -15.78 -21.29 5.03
N GLY A 126 -16.84 -22.08 5.13
CA GLY A 126 -16.82 -23.47 5.61
C GLY A 126 -16.38 -23.62 7.07
N LEU A 127 -16.45 -22.56 7.89
CA LEU A 127 -16.06 -22.57 9.31
C LEU A 127 -17.10 -23.28 10.18
N ASP A 128 -18.32 -23.44 9.69
CA ASP A 128 -19.43 -24.19 10.30
C ASP A 128 -19.24 -25.72 10.24
N LEU A 129 -18.38 -26.21 9.36
CA LEU A 129 -18.15 -27.64 9.17
C LEU A 129 -17.44 -28.27 10.37
N GLU A 130 -17.83 -29.49 10.72
CA GLU A 130 -17.30 -30.27 11.85
C GLU A 130 -15.76 -30.38 11.84
N GLU A 131 -15.17 -30.56 10.67
CA GLU A 131 -13.72 -30.63 10.45
C GLU A 131 -12.98 -29.30 10.76
N ASN A 132 -13.69 -28.17 10.76
CA ASN A 132 -13.14 -26.83 10.95
C ASN A 132 -13.48 -26.21 12.31
N LYS A 133 -14.04 -26.98 13.26
CA LYS A 133 -14.44 -26.51 14.60
C LYS A 133 -13.38 -25.76 15.41
N ASN A 134 -12.09 -25.96 15.09
CA ASN A 134 -10.96 -25.29 15.76
C ASN A 134 -10.40 -24.09 14.96
N VAL A 135 -11.06 -23.70 13.87
CA VAL A 135 -10.66 -22.60 13.00
C VAL A 135 -11.52 -21.40 13.35
N GLN A 136 -10.93 -20.44 14.05
CA GLN A 136 -11.64 -19.23 14.48
C GLN A 136 -11.53 -18.10 13.47
N SER A 137 -10.54 -18.15 12.58
CA SER A 137 -10.35 -17.17 11.54
C SER A 137 -9.68 -17.81 10.34
N ILE A 138 -9.78 -17.20 9.18
CA ILE A 138 -9.15 -17.70 7.96
C ILE A 138 -8.79 -16.53 7.05
N VAL A 139 -7.61 -16.63 6.43
CA VAL A 139 -7.17 -15.75 5.35
C VAL A 139 -7.04 -16.58 4.08
N ILE A 140 -7.66 -16.13 3.00
CA ILE A 140 -7.59 -16.74 1.68
C ILE A 140 -6.98 -15.72 0.72
N ILE A 141 -5.93 -16.11 0.02
CA ILE A 141 -5.26 -15.29 -0.99
C ILE A 141 -5.61 -15.83 -2.38
N GLY A 142 -6.04 -14.95 -3.27
CA GLY A 142 -6.30 -15.23 -4.68
C GLY A 142 -5.41 -14.43 -5.62
N ASP A 143 -5.11 -14.99 -6.79
CA ASP A 143 -4.42 -14.30 -7.89
C ASP A 143 -5.33 -13.29 -8.62
N HIS A 144 -4.81 -12.60 -9.64
CA HIS A 144 -5.58 -11.65 -10.45
C HIS A 144 -6.82 -12.24 -11.16
N ASN A 145 -6.91 -13.57 -11.31
CA ASN A 145 -8.09 -14.24 -11.86
C ASN A 145 -9.11 -14.64 -10.77
N GLY A 146 -8.82 -14.31 -9.51
CA GLY A 146 -9.57 -14.73 -8.35
C GLY A 146 -9.45 -16.22 -8.06
N LYS A 147 -8.34 -16.86 -8.47
CA LYS A 147 -8.04 -18.25 -8.15
C LYS A 147 -7.22 -18.34 -6.88
N ILE A 148 -7.63 -19.22 -5.96
CA ILE A 148 -7.00 -19.41 -4.66
C ILE A 148 -5.56 -19.91 -4.84
N VAL A 149 -4.62 -19.13 -4.34
CA VAL A 149 -3.19 -19.47 -4.29
C VAL A 149 -2.70 -19.75 -2.86
N GLY A 150 -3.52 -19.47 -1.85
CA GLY A 150 -3.17 -19.75 -0.46
C GLY A 150 -4.38 -19.74 0.47
N ILE A 151 -4.41 -20.68 1.40
CA ILE A 151 -5.44 -20.80 2.44
C ILE A 151 -4.74 -20.89 3.79
N TYR A 152 -5.09 -20.01 4.71
CA TYR A 152 -4.39 -19.82 5.97
C TYR A 152 -5.37 -19.80 7.14
N PRO A 153 -5.65 -20.97 7.76
CA PRO A 153 -6.50 -21.04 8.93
C PRO A 153 -5.81 -20.39 10.14
N ASN A 154 -6.64 -19.89 11.06
CA ASN A 154 -6.24 -19.19 12.29
C ASN A 154 -5.27 -18.02 12.04
N LYS A 155 -5.36 -17.41 10.86
CA LYS A 155 -4.70 -16.15 10.50
C LYS A 155 -5.72 -15.04 10.40
N ARG A 156 -5.24 -13.82 10.60
CA ARG A 156 -6.03 -12.59 10.71
C ARG A 156 -5.47 -11.50 9.79
N LEU A 157 -6.15 -10.36 9.68
CA LEU A 157 -5.70 -9.23 8.88
C LEU A 157 -4.25 -8.82 9.16
N LYS A 158 -3.83 -8.80 10.42
CA LYS A 158 -2.44 -8.47 10.81
C LYS A 158 -1.37 -9.40 10.21
N ASP A 159 -1.74 -10.65 9.90
CA ASP A 159 -0.83 -11.66 9.36
C ASP A 159 -0.66 -11.52 7.84
N VAL A 160 -1.59 -10.85 7.15
CA VAL A 160 -1.66 -10.81 5.68
C VAL A 160 -0.39 -10.26 5.07
N ILE A 161 0.17 -9.18 5.62
CA ILE A 161 1.39 -8.58 5.06
C ILE A 161 2.56 -9.57 5.12
N SER A 162 2.69 -10.34 6.21
CA SER A 162 3.71 -11.39 6.32
C SER A 162 3.43 -12.56 5.38
N ILE A 163 2.15 -12.90 5.17
CA ILE A 163 1.74 -13.93 4.20
C ILE A 163 2.11 -13.52 2.77
N LEU A 164 1.84 -12.27 2.38
CA LEU A 164 2.10 -11.75 1.03
C LEU A 164 3.59 -11.71 0.68
N GLN A 165 4.50 -11.69 1.67
CA GLN A 165 5.94 -11.80 1.42
C GLN A 165 6.32 -13.13 0.75
N PHE A 166 5.49 -14.17 0.89
CA PHE A 166 5.68 -15.45 0.21
C PHE A 166 5.11 -15.48 -1.22
N TYR A 167 4.43 -14.41 -1.67
CA TYR A 167 3.85 -14.24 -3.01
C TYR A 167 4.34 -12.94 -3.69
N PRO A 168 5.65 -12.77 -3.90
CA PRO A 168 6.22 -11.56 -4.50
C PRO A 168 5.72 -11.29 -5.94
N GLU A 169 5.23 -12.32 -6.63
CA GLU A 169 4.60 -12.21 -7.94
C GLU A 169 3.20 -11.58 -7.90
N LEU A 170 2.54 -11.61 -6.74
CA LEU A 170 1.21 -11.03 -6.52
C LEU A 170 1.30 -9.62 -5.92
N ALA A 171 2.07 -9.48 -4.85
CA ALA A 171 2.18 -8.25 -4.08
C ALA A 171 3.53 -7.57 -4.29
N ASN A 172 3.52 -6.39 -4.92
CA ASN A 172 4.73 -5.61 -5.11
C ASN A 172 4.94 -4.66 -3.91
N PHE A 173 5.74 -5.10 -2.95
CA PHE A 173 6.12 -4.31 -1.77
C PHE A 173 6.89 -3.03 -2.10
N ASN A 174 7.51 -2.92 -3.29
CA ASN A 174 8.14 -1.67 -3.69
C ASN A 174 7.10 -0.57 -3.95
N LEU A 175 5.83 -0.93 -4.21
CA LEU A 175 4.74 0.05 -4.29
C LEU A 175 4.41 0.69 -2.95
N LEU A 176 4.87 0.12 -1.84
CA LEU A 176 4.77 0.77 -0.53
C LEU A 176 5.83 1.85 -0.36
N LYS A 177 6.95 1.76 -1.09
CA LYS A 177 8.10 2.65 -0.91
C LYS A 177 7.98 3.89 -1.80
N GLY A 178 8.45 5.00 -1.27
CA GLY A 178 8.66 6.22 -2.07
C GLY A 178 9.93 6.12 -2.91
N VAL A 179 10.21 7.19 -3.65
CA VAL A 179 11.44 7.41 -4.39
C VAL A 179 12.20 8.61 -3.79
N ASP A 180 13.52 8.61 -3.94
CA ASP A 180 14.36 9.72 -3.46
C ASP A 180 14.26 10.96 -4.37
N GLU A 181 13.97 10.75 -5.66
CA GLU A 181 13.87 11.81 -6.67
C GLU A 181 12.71 11.53 -7.64
N PHE A 182 12.00 12.58 -8.06
CA PHE A 182 10.99 12.53 -9.10
C PHE A 182 11.03 13.81 -9.94
N GLY A 183 11.46 13.70 -11.20
CA GLY A 183 11.68 14.88 -12.04
C GLY A 183 12.71 15.81 -11.41
N SER A 184 12.30 17.04 -11.07
CA SER A 184 13.13 18.02 -10.37
C SER A 184 13.01 17.96 -8.85
N LEU A 185 12.12 17.14 -8.30
CA LEU A 185 11.87 17.03 -6.86
C LEU A 185 12.83 16.05 -6.22
N LYS A 186 13.32 16.38 -5.02
CA LYS A 186 14.23 15.54 -4.24
C LYS A 186 13.86 15.52 -2.78
N VAL A 187 13.94 14.35 -2.16
CA VAL A 187 13.80 14.21 -0.70
C VAL A 187 14.91 15.01 -0.01
N GLY A 188 14.53 15.80 1.00
CA GLY A 188 15.42 16.71 1.73
C GLY A 188 15.47 18.14 1.18
N GLU A 189 14.91 18.41 0.00
CA GLU A 189 14.76 19.76 -0.54
C GLU A 189 13.40 20.36 -0.23
N LEU A 190 13.26 21.68 -0.40
CA LEU A 190 11.97 22.36 -0.22
C LEU A 190 11.01 22.00 -1.36
N ALA A 191 9.75 21.77 -1.01
CA ALA A 191 8.71 21.62 -2.00
C ALA A 191 8.53 22.92 -2.81
N PRO A 192 8.16 22.83 -4.10
CA PRO A 192 7.93 24.01 -4.95
C PRO A 192 6.82 24.94 -4.43
N LEU A 193 5.96 24.42 -3.55
CA LEU A 193 4.90 25.15 -2.88
C LEU A 193 5.02 24.91 -1.38
N HIS A 194 5.12 26.00 -0.62
CA HIS A 194 4.90 25.95 0.81
C HIS A 194 3.40 26.04 1.07
N PRO A 195 2.89 25.38 2.10
CA PRO A 195 1.48 25.51 2.39
C PRO A 195 1.19 26.90 2.97
N GLY A 196 -0.01 27.40 2.70
CA GLY A 196 -0.34 28.81 2.92
C GLY A 196 0.30 29.77 1.92
N ASP A 197 1.17 29.32 1.00
CA ASP A 197 1.47 30.09 -0.20
C ASP A 197 0.14 30.42 -0.87
N SER A 198 -0.10 31.71 -1.07
CA SER A 198 -1.39 32.17 -1.57
C SER A 198 -1.62 31.54 -2.94
N ILE A 199 -2.57 30.62 -2.98
CA ILE A 199 -3.07 29.98 -4.20
C ILE A 199 -3.84 31.02 -5.07
N LYS A 200 -3.77 32.33 -4.73
CA LYS A 200 -4.27 33.46 -5.51
C LYS A 200 -3.93 33.40 -7.00
N TYR A 201 -2.77 32.85 -7.37
CA TYR A 201 -2.37 32.72 -8.77
C TYR A 201 -2.95 31.49 -9.51
N LEU A 202 -3.62 30.56 -8.82
CA LEU A 202 -4.07 29.28 -9.39
C LEU A 202 -5.56 29.24 -9.78
N SER A 203 -6.45 30.11 -9.29
CA SER A 203 -7.70 30.42 -10.02
C SER A 203 -8.41 31.65 -9.47
N GLY A 204 -9.04 32.44 -10.35
CA GLY A 204 -9.97 33.52 -9.96
C GLY A 204 -11.22 33.03 -9.20
N ARG A 205 -11.40 31.72 -9.00
CA ARG A 205 -12.43 31.14 -8.13
C ARG A 205 -12.01 31.04 -6.67
N LEU A 206 -10.70 31.04 -6.37
CA LEU A 206 -10.17 30.89 -5.01
C LEU A 206 -10.09 32.19 -4.22
N GLU A 207 -10.36 33.35 -4.83
CA GLU A 207 -10.36 34.64 -4.13
C GLU A 207 -11.38 34.72 -2.97
N LYS A 208 -12.42 33.87 -2.96
CA LYS A 208 -13.38 33.79 -1.84
C LYS A 208 -12.94 32.89 -0.69
N PHE A 209 -11.92 32.05 -0.87
CA PHE A 209 -11.53 31.01 0.08
C PHE A 209 -10.00 30.93 0.26
N SER A 210 -9.28 32.03 0.02
CA SER A 210 -7.82 32.02 0.10
C SER A 210 -7.37 31.78 1.54
N ILE A 211 -6.78 30.61 1.77
CA ILE A 211 -6.07 30.33 3.01
C ILE A 211 -4.73 31.06 2.90
N ASP A 212 -4.69 32.27 3.45
CA ASP A 212 -3.48 33.11 3.42
C ASP A 212 -2.45 32.67 4.49
N ARG A 213 -2.83 31.74 5.38
CA ARG A 213 -1.99 31.19 6.46
C ARG A 213 -2.45 29.78 6.85
N ILE A 214 -1.51 28.85 6.99
CA ILE A 214 -1.78 27.52 7.55
C ILE A 214 -2.15 27.67 9.04
N PRO A 215 -3.15 26.92 9.54
CA PRO A 215 -3.42 26.84 10.98
C PRO A 215 -2.19 26.38 11.78
N ALA A 216 -2.02 26.94 12.98
CA ALA A 216 -0.96 26.52 13.89
C ALA A 216 -1.15 25.05 14.32
N GLY A 217 -0.04 24.34 14.52
CA GLY A 217 -0.04 22.97 15.03
C GLY A 217 -0.08 21.85 13.99
N LYS A 218 0.03 22.18 12.70
CA LYS A 218 0.22 21.18 11.63
C LYS A 218 1.65 20.61 11.65
N LYS A 219 1.77 19.30 11.50
CA LYS A 219 3.05 18.56 11.57
C LYS A 219 3.65 18.23 10.20
N PHE A 220 2.80 18.11 9.19
CA PHE A 220 3.20 17.72 7.84
C PHE A 220 2.22 18.26 6.82
N TYR A 221 2.63 18.21 5.55
CA TYR A 221 1.79 18.56 4.42
C TYR A 221 1.78 17.46 3.38
N LEU A 222 0.59 17.18 2.87
CA LEU A 222 0.36 16.14 1.88
C LEU A 222 -0.21 16.77 0.61
N TYR A 223 0.53 16.66 -0.49
CA TYR A 223 0.08 17.08 -1.81
C TYR A 223 -0.32 15.84 -2.59
N SER A 224 -1.51 15.84 -3.20
CA SER A 224 -1.91 14.79 -4.14
C SER A 224 -2.21 15.38 -5.50
N LEU A 225 -1.39 15.02 -6.49
CA LEU A 225 -1.53 15.40 -7.88
C LEU A 225 -2.03 14.20 -8.68
N GLN A 226 -3.31 14.18 -9.03
CA GLN A 226 -3.98 13.04 -9.65
C GLN A 226 -5.17 13.48 -10.51
N LYS A 227 -5.69 12.57 -11.32
CA LYS A 227 -6.96 12.78 -12.04
C LYS A 227 -8.12 12.95 -11.05
N ASN A 228 -9.02 13.89 -11.35
CA ASN A 228 -10.29 14.05 -10.66
C ASN A 228 -11.39 13.30 -11.41
N ASP A 229 -11.77 12.12 -10.90
CA ASP A 229 -12.82 11.28 -11.51
C ASP A 229 -14.24 11.71 -11.09
N SER A 230 -14.36 12.65 -10.14
CA SER A 230 -15.64 13.07 -9.55
C SER A 230 -16.40 14.09 -10.42
N GLY A 231 -15.78 14.58 -11.50
CA GLY A 231 -16.43 15.42 -12.52
C GLY A 231 -16.93 16.79 -12.04
N GLY A 232 -16.59 17.21 -10.80
CA GLY A 232 -16.99 18.49 -10.23
C GLY A 232 -15.87 19.52 -10.28
N ASP A 233 -16.15 20.67 -10.90
CA ASP A 233 -15.22 21.83 -10.97
C ASP A 233 -15.19 22.68 -9.68
N SER A 234 -15.81 22.18 -8.61
CA SER A 234 -15.99 22.92 -7.37
C SER A 234 -14.92 22.52 -6.37
N TYR A 235 -14.24 23.52 -5.82
CA TYR A 235 -13.16 23.37 -4.86
C TYR A 235 -13.62 23.82 -3.48
N PHE A 236 -13.15 23.16 -2.43
CA PHE A 236 -13.42 23.44 -1.04
C PHE A 236 -12.10 23.58 -0.28
N CYS A 237 -11.97 24.67 0.45
CA CYS A 237 -10.81 24.95 1.30
C CYS A 237 -11.28 25.32 2.70
N ASP A 238 -10.63 24.76 3.71
CA ASP A 238 -10.82 25.05 5.12
C ASP A 238 -9.50 24.91 5.91
N ILE A 239 -9.58 24.86 7.24
CA ILE A 239 -8.40 24.71 8.11
C ILE A 239 -7.68 23.36 7.93
N ALA A 240 -8.35 22.34 7.40
CA ALA A 240 -7.81 21.02 7.17
C ALA A 240 -7.02 20.94 5.86
N GLY A 241 -7.41 21.74 4.86
CA GLY A 241 -6.80 21.66 3.55
C GLY A 241 -7.67 22.22 2.45
N CYS A 242 -7.33 21.83 1.23
CA CYS A 242 -7.98 22.25 0.01
C CYS A 242 -8.18 21.03 -0.91
N LYS A 243 -9.44 20.74 -1.28
CA LYS A 243 -9.84 19.58 -2.09
C LYS A 243 -10.97 19.91 -3.08
N TYR A 244 -11.18 19.06 -4.08
CA TYR A 244 -12.37 19.15 -4.94
C TYR A 244 -13.58 18.48 -4.27
N LEU A 245 -14.77 19.03 -4.49
CA LEU A 245 -16.03 18.42 -4.05
C LEU A 245 -16.23 17.09 -4.78
N GLY A 246 -16.46 16.02 -4.04
CA GLY A 246 -16.56 14.65 -4.57
C GLY A 246 -15.28 13.82 -4.47
N PHE A 247 -14.17 14.37 -3.96
CA PHE A 247 -13.09 13.54 -3.41
C PHE A 247 -13.59 12.78 -2.18
N ALA A 248 -13.07 11.57 -1.94
CA ALA A 248 -13.45 10.78 -0.77
C ALA A 248 -13.12 11.52 0.54
N ASP A 249 -14.16 12.06 1.21
CA ASP A 249 -14.03 12.87 2.43
C ASP A 249 -13.20 12.19 3.51
N ALA A 250 -13.33 10.88 3.65
CA ALA A 250 -12.64 10.11 4.68
C ALA A 250 -11.10 10.13 4.61
N SER A 251 -10.48 10.30 3.43
CA SER A 251 -9.02 10.45 3.35
C SER A 251 -8.54 11.87 3.69
N PHE A 252 -9.42 12.86 3.53
CA PHE A 252 -9.16 14.25 3.89
C PHE A 252 -9.23 14.45 5.40
N ASP A 253 -10.31 13.96 6.01
CA ASP A 253 -10.53 14.03 7.47
C ASP A 253 -9.41 13.28 8.21
N LEU A 254 -8.97 12.14 7.66
CA LEU A 254 -7.81 11.39 8.15
C LEU A 254 -6.54 12.26 8.24
N VAL A 255 -6.23 13.03 7.19
CA VAL A 255 -5.04 13.89 7.19
C VAL A 255 -5.16 14.96 8.27
N GLU A 256 -6.35 15.52 8.46
CA GLU A 256 -6.60 16.50 9.51
C GLU A 256 -6.42 15.91 10.92
N ASP A 257 -7.02 14.76 11.19
CA ASP A 257 -6.95 14.05 12.48
C ASP A 257 -5.50 13.72 12.88
N LEU A 258 -4.66 13.46 11.88
CA LEU A 258 -3.23 13.23 12.03
C LEU A 258 -2.41 14.52 12.16
N GLN A 259 -3.06 15.68 12.26
CA GLN A 259 -2.45 17.02 12.30
C GLN A 259 -1.72 17.41 11.02
N GLY A 260 -2.15 16.87 9.88
CA GLY A 260 -1.67 17.26 8.57
C GLY A 260 -2.51 18.38 7.95
N TRP A 261 -1.99 18.94 6.86
CA TRP A 261 -2.76 19.79 5.96
C TRP A 261 -2.63 19.28 4.52
N PHE A 262 -3.75 19.22 3.80
CA PHE A 262 -3.86 18.54 2.52
C PHE A 262 -4.10 19.50 1.35
N LEU A 263 -3.47 19.23 0.20
CA LEU A 263 -3.73 19.93 -1.05
C LEU A 263 -3.90 18.96 -2.24
N ALA A 264 -5.10 18.91 -2.81
CA ALA A 264 -5.35 18.22 -4.07
C ALA A 264 -5.15 19.15 -5.28
N SER A 265 -4.59 18.60 -6.35
CA SER A 265 -4.51 19.24 -7.68
C SER A 265 -5.16 18.37 -8.75
N ASP A 266 -5.82 19.00 -9.73
CA ASP A 266 -6.35 18.33 -10.93
C ASP A 266 -6.21 19.18 -12.22
N ASN A 267 -7.00 18.85 -13.24
CA ASN A 267 -7.16 19.51 -14.55
C ASN A 267 -7.22 21.06 -14.52
N ASP A 268 -7.78 21.64 -13.46
CA ASP A 268 -7.93 23.09 -13.30
C ASP A 268 -6.74 23.76 -12.59
N ASN A 269 -5.82 22.96 -12.03
CA ASN A 269 -4.61 23.45 -11.37
C ASN A 269 -3.33 23.14 -12.18
N LYS A 270 -3.36 23.50 -13.47
CA LYS A 270 -2.28 23.28 -14.45
C LYS A 270 -0.92 23.80 -13.98
N LYS A 271 -0.93 24.93 -13.26
CA LYS A 271 0.27 25.57 -12.72
C LYS A 271 0.88 24.77 -11.56
N MET A 272 0.08 24.21 -10.64
CA MET A 272 0.59 23.31 -9.59
C MET A 272 1.20 22.05 -10.20
N ILE A 273 0.52 21.43 -11.16
CA ILE A 273 1.04 20.26 -11.88
C ILE A 273 2.41 20.59 -12.51
N GLY A 274 2.53 21.75 -13.16
CA GLY A 274 3.79 22.23 -13.72
C GLY A 274 4.88 22.48 -12.68
N LEU A 275 4.55 23.06 -11.52
CA LEU A 275 5.51 23.31 -10.42
C LEU A 275 6.11 22.02 -9.87
N PHE A 276 5.34 20.94 -9.82
CA PHE A 276 5.80 19.61 -9.40
C PHE A 276 6.42 18.79 -10.55
N GLY A 277 6.67 19.41 -11.71
CA GLY A 277 7.37 18.78 -12.84
C GLY A 277 6.58 17.68 -13.56
N LEU A 278 5.25 17.69 -13.43
CA LEU A 278 4.36 16.71 -14.05
C LEU A 278 3.80 17.19 -15.40
N ASP A 279 3.53 16.24 -16.28
CA ASP A 279 2.82 16.49 -17.53
C ASP A 279 1.30 16.55 -17.28
N LEU A 280 0.69 17.68 -17.65
CA LEU A 280 -0.73 17.91 -17.46
C LEU A 280 -1.61 16.86 -18.18
N GLN A 281 -1.29 16.50 -19.42
CA GLN A 281 -2.10 15.53 -20.17
C GLN A 281 -2.03 14.14 -19.54
N LYS A 282 -0.88 13.76 -18.99
CA LYS A 282 -0.73 12.49 -18.27
C LYS A 282 -1.51 12.47 -16.95
N ILE A 283 -1.63 13.60 -16.25
CA ILE A 283 -2.46 13.71 -15.04
C ILE A 283 -3.95 13.63 -15.41
N ILE A 284 -4.39 14.40 -16.43
CA ILE A 284 -5.81 14.42 -16.88
C ILE A 284 -6.27 13.03 -17.35
N SER A 285 -5.40 12.30 -18.06
CA SER A 285 -5.69 10.94 -18.54
C SER A 285 -5.62 9.87 -17.45
N GLY A 286 -5.03 10.18 -16.28
CA GLY A 286 -4.79 9.23 -15.21
C GLY A 286 -3.56 8.32 -15.44
N GLU A 287 -2.77 8.59 -16.48
CA GLU A 287 -1.50 7.88 -16.74
C GLU A 287 -0.39 8.22 -15.74
N SER A 288 -0.54 9.34 -15.02
CA SER A 288 0.39 9.77 -14.00
C SER A 288 -0.34 10.29 -12.78
N SER A 289 0.28 10.10 -11.62
CA SER A 289 -0.06 10.77 -10.38
C SER A 289 1.17 10.89 -9.49
N LEU A 290 1.11 11.74 -8.48
CA LEU A 290 2.17 11.94 -7.50
C LEU A 290 1.56 12.32 -6.16
N VAL A 291 1.97 11.64 -5.10
CA VAL A 291 1.78 12.11 -3.73
C VAL A 291 3.12 12.60 -3.18
N VAL A 292 3.12 13.79 -2.59
CA VAL A 292 4.30 14.38 -1.94
C VAL A 292 3.99 14.60 -0.47
N LEU A 293 4.84 14.06 0.40
CA LEU A 293 4.80 14.30 1.84
C LEU A 293 5.95 15.23 2.22
N THR A 294 5.65 16.24 3.01
CA THR A 294 6.62 17.20 3.54
C THR A 294 6.46 17.35 5.05
N ASP A 295 7.50 17.82 5.73
CA ASP A 295 7.41 18.24 7.13
C ASP A 295 6.70 19.60 7.28
N ALA A 296 6.49 20.06 8.53
CA ALA A 296 5.90 21.37 8.82
C ALA A 296 6.68 22.58 8.28
N LYS A 297 7.89 22.40 7.74
CA LYS A 297 8.69 23.45 7.12
C LYS A 297 8.61 23.41 5.59
N GLY A 298 7.92 22.42 5.02
CA GLY A 298 7.82 22.21 3.58
C GLY A 298 9.02 21.46 2.98
N VAL A 299 9.88 20.85 3.81
CA VAL A 299 10.95 19.97 3.32
C VAL A 299 10.33 18.65 2.88
N ILE A 300 10.63 18.20 1.67
CA ILE A 300 10.15 16.93 1.12
C ILE A 300 10.72 15.78 1.94
N ILE A 301 9.83 14.98 2.53
CA ILE A 301 10.18 13.79 3.29
C ILE A 301 10.00 12.54 2.44
N ALA A 302 9.00 12.52 1.56
CA ALA A 302 8.79 11.40 0.65
C ALA A 302 8.06 11.79 -0.64
N LEU A 303 8.42 11.09 -1.71
CA LEU A 303 7.80 11.21 -3.04
C LEU A 303 7.22 9.85 -3.44
N TYR A 304 5.96 9.84 -3.86
CA TYR A 304 5.22 8.62 -4.18
C TYR A 304 4.58 8.74 -5.57
N PRO A 305 5.35 8.43 -6.65
CA PRO A 305 4.81 8.44 -7.99
C PRO A 305 3.78 7.32 -8.18
N GLN A 306 2.79 7.56 -9.04
CA GLN A 306 1.71 6.61 -9.33
C GLN A 306 0.87 6.24 -8.09
N LYS A 307 0.85 7.13 -7.10
CA LYS A 307 0.00 7.06 -5.90
C LYS A 307 -1.01 8.18 -5.89
N THR A 308 -2.08 7.97 -5.13
CA THR A 308 -3.19 8.91 -4.99
C THR A 308 -3.50 9.13 -3.51
N ILE A 309 -4.45 10.02 -3.23
CA ILE A 309 -4.88 10.29 -1.84
C ILE A 309 -5.41 9.05 -1.12
N SER A 310 -5.92 8.04 -1.85
CA SER A 310 -6.35 6.78 -1.21
C SER A 310 -5.19 5.99 -0.60
N ASP A 311 -3.95 6.29 -0.99
CA ASP A 311 -2.74 5.71 -0.41
C ASP A 311 -2.23 6.48 0.81
N ALA A 312 -2.88 7.58 1.20
CA ALA A 312 -2.37 8.47 2.25
C ALA A 312 -2.17 7.76 3.59
N LEU A 313 -3.10 6.90 4.00
CA LEU A 313 -2.96 6.15 5.24
C LEU A 313 -1.71 5.26 5.21
N THR A 314 -1.48 4.53 4.11
CA THR A 314 -0.30 3.69 3.91
C THR A 314 0.98 4.51 3.90
N ILE A 315 0.97 5.67 3.24
CA ILE A 315 2.12 6.57 3.18
C ILE A 315 2.44 7.09 4.59
N LEU A 316 1.48 7.68 5.28
CA LEU A 316 1.67 8.28 6.60
C LEU A 316 2.13 7.27 7.66
N SER A 317 1.71 6.02 7.54
CA SER A 317 2.15 4.95 8.45
C SER A 317 3.63 4.61 8.39
N GLN A 318 4.30 5.01 7.32
CA GLN A 318 5.74 4.86 7.17
C GLN A 318 6.52 6.01 7.83
N HIS A 319 5.83 7.07 8.26
CA HIS A 319 6.40 8.31 8.81
C HIS A 319 5.77 8.63 10.17
N LEU A 320 5.95 7.72 11.14
CA LEU A 320 5.34 7.80 12.48
C LEU A 320 5.84 8.99 13.32
N ASP A 321 6.98 9.57 12.95
CA ASP A 321 7.51 10.80 13.50
C ASP A 321 6.66 12.03 13.11
N LEU A 322 5.98 11.97 11.96
CA LEU A 322 5.10 13.03 11.47
C LEU A 322 3.64 12.79 11.84
N ALA A 323 3.17 11.54 11.71
CA ALA A 323 1.77 11.17 11.88
C ALA A 323 1.60 10.04 12.90
N ASP A 324 0.90 10.34 14.00
CA ASP A 324 0.55 9.35 15.00
C ASP A 324 -0.72 8.59 14.59
N ILE A 325 -0.54 7.53 13.82
CA ILE A 325 -1.63 6.68 13.31
C ILE A 325 -2.50 6.11 14.44
N SER A 326 -1.97 5.97 15.66
CA SER A 326 -2.75 5.45 16.79
C SER A 326 -3.93 6.35 17.16
N ARG A 327 -3.86 7.66 16.86
CA ARG A 327 -4.94 8.61 17.14
C ARG A 327 -6.19 8.35 16.31
N VAL A 328 -6.02 7.83 15.10
CA VAL A 328 -7.12 7.44 14.21
C VAL A 328 -7.71 6.10 14.66
N VAL A 329 -6.91 5.28 15.32
CA VAL A 329 -7.31 3.98 15.90
C VAL A 329 -8.02 4.16 17.26
N SER A 330 -7.78 5.26 18.00
CA SER A 330 -8.30 5.48 19.36
C SER A 330 -9.51 6.44 19.46
N ASN A 331 -9.78 7.25 18.44
CA ASN A 331 -10.84 8.28 18.48
C ASN A 331 -12.24 7.79 18.06
N SER A 332 -12.44 6.47 17.99
CA SER A 332 -13.70 5.84 17.60
C SER A 332 -14.41 5.11 18.75
N ASP A 333 -14.08 5.46 19.99
CA ASP A 333 -14.82 5.04 21.19
C ASP A 333 -16.02 5.97 21.48
#